data_AF-A0A958SX55-F1
#
_entry.id   AF-A0A958SX55-F1
#
_cell.length_a   1.000
_cell.length_b   1.000
_cell.length_c   1.000
_cell.angle_alpha   90.00
_cell.angle_beta   90.00
_cell.angle_gamma   90.00
#
_symmetry.space_group_name_H-M   'P 1'
#
loop_
_entity.id
_entity.type
_entity.pdbx_description
1 polymer ?
#
loop_
_entity_poly.entity_id
_entity_poly.type
_entity_poly.pdbx_seq_one_letter_code
_entity_poly.pdbx_strand_id
1 'polypeptide(L)'
;LIKKDSVWNLNATANVDYIQKNFRNIQGLYNPEFSRDWNLDKNYGTQLISDFGNQLYVTAGLRTSHYEKGMASYQFEHLGFSDYSKGNRHVLFGNLLLKKWNILSNSSLLNSNSEVNTSTFFRTYNRITYSMKKNWIGTRISAENNQQTITENDSLTPLSQRFKAYE
;
A
#
# COMPACT_ATOMS: atom_id res chain seq x y z
N LEU A 1 8.13 -2.57 -44.44
CA LEU A 1 7.63 -1.51 -43.54
C LEU A 1 7.05 -2.17 -42.28
N ILE A 2 7.89 -2.55 -41.33
CA ILE A 2 7.42 -3.08 -40.04
C ILE A 2 7.12 -1.87 -39.17
N LYS A 3 5.84 -1.56 -38.99
CA LYS A 3 5.40 -0.50 -38.08
C LYS A 3 5.65 -1.02 -36.66
N LYS A 4 6.68 -0.49 -36.00
CA LYS A 4 6.98 -0.77 -34.59
C LYS A 4 5.92 -0.05 -33.76
N ASP A 5 4.76 -0.68 -33.61
CA ASP A 5 3.70 -0.10 -32.81
C ASP A 5 4.14 -0.13 -31.34
N SER A 6 4.04 1.05 -30.71
CA SER A 6 4.32 1.35 -29.31
C SER A 6 4.26 0.14 -28.37
N VAL A 7 5.45 -0.36 -28.00
CA VAL A 7 5.58 -1.61 -27.25
C VAL A 7 5.34 -1.35 -25.77
N TRP A 8 4.35 -2.03 -25.19
CA TRP A 8 4.17 -2.08 -23.73
C TRP A 8 5.44 -2.62 -23.06
N ASN A 9 5.91 -1.95 -22.02
CA ASN A 9 7.03 -2.38 -21.19
C ASN A 9 6.50 -3.07 -19.95
N LEU A 10 6.90 -4.32 -19.73
CA LEU A 10 6.60 -5.10 -18.53
C LEU A 10 7.87 -5.23 -17.68
N ASN A 11 7.80 -4.77 -16.44
CA ASN A 11 8.87 -4.89 -15.46
C ASN A 11 8.40 -5.76 -14.30
N ALA A 12 9.27 -6.65 -13.84
CA ALA A 12 9.11 -7.41 -12.61
C ALA A 12 10.16 -6.94 -11.59
N THR A 13 9.76 -6.83 -10.32
CA THR A 13 10.64 -6.39 -9.22
C THR A 13 10.48 -7.32 -8.03
N ALA A 14 11.58 -7.62 -7.34
CA ALA A 14 11.57 -8.31 -6.06
C ALA A 14 12.63 -7.69 -5.15
N ASN A 15 12.27 -7.37 -3.90
CA ASN A 15 13.18 -6.83 -2.91
C ASN A 15 13.00 -7.57 -1.58
N VAL A 16 14.09 -7.68 -0.83
CA VAL A 16 14.11 -8.31 0.50
C VAL A 16 14.96 -7.44 1.42
N ASP A 17 14.35 -6.95 2.49
CA ASP A 17 15.02 -6.24 3.56
C ASP A 17 15.00 -7.09 4.83
N TYR A 18 16.15 -7.22 5.47
CA TYR A 18 16.28 -7.86 6.78
C TYR A 18 16.94 -6.88 7.76
N ILE A 19 16.28 -6.65 8.90
CA ILE A 19 16.79 -5.80 9.96
C ILE A 19 16.89 -6.62 11.24
N GLN A 20 18.12 -6.76 11.75
CA GLN A 20 18.35 -7.41 13.03
C GLN A 20 17.88 -6.53 14.18
N LYS A 21 17.33 -7.11 15.25
CA LYS A 21 16.84 -6.39 16.44
C LYS A 21 17.84 -5.41 17.09
N ASN A 22 19.13 -5.66 16.95
CA ASN A 22 20.19 -4.82 17.54
C ASN A 22 20.70 -3.75 16.57
N PHE A 23 20.24 -3.74 15.32
CA PHE A 23 20.60 -2.72 14.35
C PHE A 23 19.99 -1.37 14.73
N ARG A 24 20.74 -0.31 14.50
CA ARG A 24 20.31 1.07 14.77
C ARG A 24 20.55 1.89 13.51
N ASN A 25 19.47 2.37 12.91
CA ASN A 25 19.49 3.21 11.73
C ASN A 25 19.75 4.67 12.13
N ILE A 26 20.61 5.36 11.38
CA ILE A 26 20.89 6.80 11.58
C ILE A 26 19.80 7.66 10.92
N GLN A 27 19.11 7.12 9.91
CA GLN A 27 18.05 7.79 9.13
C GLN A 27 16.82 6.88 9.00
N GLY A 28 15.66 7.45 8.72
CA GLY A 28 14.43 6.69 8.48
C GLY A 28 14.57 5.74 7.30
N LEU A 29 14.28 4.44 7.52
CA LEU A 29 14.38 3.39 6.49
C LEU A 29 13.15 3.32 5.58
N TYR A 30 11.98 3.69 6.09
CA TYR A 30 10.70 3.58 5.40
C TYR A 30 9.99 4.92 5.29
N ASN A 31 8.95 4.97 4.45
CA ASN A 31 8.09 6.14 4.31
C ASN A 31 7.45 6.50 5.67
N PRO A 32 7.17 7.79 5.95
CA PRO A 32 6.61 8.23 7.24
C PRO A 32 5.29 7.55 7.62
N GLU A 33 4.55 7.06 6.63
CA GLU A 33 3.24 6.42 6.79
C GLU A 33 3.32 4.90 6.98
N PHE A 34 4.53 4.32 6.95
CA PHE A 34 4.75 2.87 7.02
C PHE A 34 4.05 2.23 8.22
N SER A 35 4.23 2.77 9.44
CA SER A 35 3.60 2.19 10.64
C SER A 35 2.09 2.19 10.57
N ARG A 36 1.47 3.25 10.02
CA ARG A 36 0.01 3.33 9.86
C ARG A 36 -0.46 2.33 8.82
N ASP A 37 0.20 2.30 7.66
CA ASP A 37 -0.18 1.44 6.54
C ASP A 37 -0.03 -0.06 6.89
N TRP A 38 0.70 -0.40 7.96
CA TRP A 38 0.90 -1.74 8.50
C TRP A 38 0.18 -2.02 9.83
N ASN A 39 -0.58 -1.07 10.39
CA ASN A 39 -1.18 -1.17 11.72
C ASN A 39 -0.18 -1.60 12.82
N LEU A 40 1.03 -1.04 12.78
CA LEU A 40 2.03 -1.30 13.83
C LEU A 40 1.70 -0.45 15.06
N ASP A 41 1.29 -1.10 16.15
CA ASP A 41 1.04 -0.45 17.43
C ASP A 41 2.34 0.17 17.95
N LYS A 42 2.42 1.51 17.91
CA LYS A 42 3.51 2.24 18.54
C LYS A 42 3.24 2.27 20.03
N ASN A 43 3.74 1.29 20.78
CA ASN A 43 3.80 1.43 22.23
C ASN A 43 4.56 2.72 22.56
N TYR A 44 3.95 3.56 23.40
CA TYR A 44 4.44 4.89 23.74
C TYR A 44 5.82 4.82 24.39
N GLY A 45 6.84 5.10 23.59
CA GLY A 45 8.25 5.17 23.95
C GLY A 45 9.04 5.45 22.67
N THR A 46 10.29 5.84 22.78
CA THR A 46 11.23 6.13 21.66
C THR A 46 11.58 4.87 20.83
N GLN A 47 10.66 3.92 20.73
CA GLN A 47 10.87 2.57 20.24
C GLN A 47 11.03 2.61 18.72
N LEU A 48 12.28 2.38 18.31
CA LEU A 48 12.62 2.01 16.96
C LEU A 48 11.84 0.73 16.61
N ILE A 49 11.57 0.53 15.32
CA ILE A 49 10.91 -0.67 14.78
C ILE A 49 11.59 -2.00 15.26
N SER A 50 12.81 -1.91 15.78
CA SER A 50 13.59 -3.00 16.38
C SER A 50 13.01 -3.65 17.64
N ASP A 51 12.09 -3.01 18.35
CA ASP A 51 11.56 -3.55 19.62
C ASP A 51 10.62 -4.75 19.41
N PHE A 52 10.19 -4.97 18.16
CA PHE A 52 9.42 -6.14 17.74
C PHE A 52 10.29 -7.35 17.33
N GLY A 53 11.62 -7.26 17.53
CA GLY A 53 12.57 -8.30 17.16
C GLY A 53 13.17 -8.11 15.77
N ASN A 54 13.62 -9.21 15.16
CA ASN A 54 14.13 -9.17 13.79
C ASN A 54 12.98 -8.92 12.81
N GLN A 55 13.19 -8.04 11.85
CA GLN A 55 12.24 -7.70 10.80
C GLN A 55 12.66 -8.35 9.48
N LEU A 56 11.68 -8.94 8.78
CA LEU A 56 11.78 -9.34 7.40
C LEU A 56 10.70 -8.60 6.59
N TYR A 57 11.11 -7.85 5.56
CA TYR A 57 10.20 -7.19 4.63
C TYR A 57 10.51 -7.64 3.21
N VAL A 58 9.53 -8.27 2.56
CA VAL A 58 9.64 -8.79 1.20
C VAL A 58 8.63 -8.08 0.32
N THR A 59 9.07 -7.62 -0.85
CA THR A 59 8.16 -7.07 -1.86
C THR A 59 8.38 -7.78 -3.19
N ALA A 60 7.29 -8.04 -3.91
CA ALA A 60 7.31 -8.58 -5.25
C ALA A 60 6.24 -7.89 -6.09
N GLY A 61 6.57 -7.47 -7.31
CA GLY A 61 5.65 -6.65 -8.09
C GLY A 61 5.82 -6.81 -9.59
N LEU A 62 4.74 -6.49 -10.29
CA LEU A 62 4.67 -6.40 -11.75
C LEU A 62 4.17 -5.01 -12.11
N ARG A 63 4.83 -4.37 -13.08
CA ARG A 63 4.44 -3.07 -13.61
C ARG A 63 4.44 -3.11 -15.13
N THR A 64 3.30 -2.80 -15.72
CA THR A 64 3.18 -2.57 -17.16
C THR A 64 3.09 -1.07 -17.45
N SER A 65 3.73 -0.61 -18.51
CA SER A 65 3.70 0.80 -18.89
C SER A 65 3.79 1.00 -20.39
N HIS A 66 3.10 2.03 -20.88
CA HIS A 66 3.06 2.43 -22.27
C HIS A 66 3.04 3.94 -22.34
N TYR A 67 3.91 4.53 -23.16
CA TYR A 67 4.18 5.97 -23.12
C TYR A 67 2.93 6.82 -23.35
N GLU A 68 2.01 6.38 -24.22
CA GLU A 68 0.71 7.05 -24.45
C GLU A 68 -0.44 6.59 -23.54
N LYS A 69 -0.43 5.35 -23.03
CA LYS A 69 -1.59 4.74 -22.36
C LYS A 69 -1.45 4.73 -20.83
N GLY A 70 -0.29 5.13 -20.33
CA GLY A 70 -0.01 5.20 -18.89
C GLY A 70 0.56 3.90 -18.34
N MET A 71 0.28 3.61 -17.07
CA MET A 71 0.85 2.46 -16.36
C MET A 71 -0.15 1.80 -15.42
N ALA A 72 0.06 0.53 -15.16
CA ALA A 72 -0.59 -0.22 -14.10
C ALA A 72 0.43 -1.10 -13.38
N SER A 73 0.26 -1.30 -12.08
CA SER A 73 1.12 -2.16 -11.30
C SER A 73 0.36 -2.86 -10.18
N TYR A 74 0.84 -4.06 -9.87
CA TYR A 74 0.47 -4.83 -8.71
C TYR A 74 1.73 -5.12 -7.90
N GLN A 75 1.67 -4.91 -6.59
CA GLN A 75 2.73 -5.25 -5.66
C GLN A 75 2.16 -6.05 -4.50
N PHE A 76 2.78 -7.19 -4.24
CA PHE A 76 2.62 -7.96 -3.03
C PHE A 76 3.73 -7.57 -2.05
N GLU A 77 3.37 -7.41 -0.79
CA GLU A 77 4.27 -7.08 0.29
C GLU A 77 4.03 -8.03 1.46
N HIS A 78 5.09 -8.59 2.03
CA HIS A 78 5.06 -9.37 3.25
C HIS A 78 5.95 -8.69 4.29
N LEU A 79 5.41 -8.39 5.46
CA LEU A 79 6.17 -7.87 6.59
C LEU A 79 6.00 -8.80 7.78
N GLY A 80 7.11 -9.19 8.40
CA GLY A 80 7.13 -9.99 9.61
C GLY A 80 8.13 -9.45 10.62
N PHE A 81 7.74 -9.52 11.89
CA PHE A 81 8.55 -9.19 13.05
C PHE A 81 8.62 -10.41 13.95
N SER A 82 9.70 -11.21 13.81
CA SER A 82 9.94 -12.45 14.58
C SER A 82 8.64 -13.14 15.04
N ASP A 83 8.32 -13.10 16.34
CA ASP A 83 7.10 -13.70 16.89
C ASP A 83 5.97 -12.69 17.15
N TYR A 84 6.23 -11.38 16.97
CA TYR A 84 5.30 -10.31 17.36
C TYR A 84 4.15 -10.10 16.38
N SER A 85 4.45 -9.91 15.09
CA SER A 85 3.43 -9.67 14.08
C SER A 85 3.86 -10.04 12.67
N LYS A 86 2.89 -10.40 11.84
CA LYS A 86 3.08 -10.64 10.42
C LYS A 86 1.88 -10.14 9.63
N GLY A 87 2.12 -9.68 8.42
CA GLY A 87 1.07 -9.23 7.53
C GLY A 87 1.42 -9.39 6.07
N ASN A 88 0.37 -9.49 5.27
CA ASN A 88 0.44 -9.49 3.81
C ASN A 88 -0.37 -8.32 3.30
N ARG A 89 0.23 -7.53 2.42
CA ARG A 89 -0.38 -6.36 1.82
C ARG A 89 -0.34 -6.45 0.31
N HIS A 90 -1.48 -6.19 -0.30
CA HIS A 90 -1.66 -6.13 -1.74
C HIS A 90 -1.85 -4.67 -2.12
N VAL A 91 -1.05 -4.17 -3.07
CA VAL A 91 -1.11 -2.80 -3.57
C VAL A 91 -1.39 -2.83 -5.06
N LEU A 92 -2.45 -2.14 -5.47
CA LEU A 92 -2.85 -1.96 -6.85
C LEU A 92 -2.74 -0.47 -7.19
N PHE A 93 -2.02 -0.18 -8.26
CA PHE A 93 -1.90 1.18 -8.76
C PHE A 93 -2.16 1.21 -10.27
N GLY A 94 -2.84 2.26 -10.72
CA GLY A 94 -3.08 2.52 -12.13
C GLY A 94 -3.14 4.01 -12.39
N ASN A 95 -2.43 4.46 -13.41
CA ASN A 95 -2.59 5.79 -13.98
C ASN A 95 -2.72 5.62 -15.49
N LEU A 96 -3.95 5.52 -15.97
CA LEU A 96 -4.26 5.22 -17.36
C LEU A 96 -4.65 6.49 -18.11
N LEU A 97 -4.12 6.60 -19.33
CA LEU A 97 -4.34 7.72 -20.25
C LEU A 97 -5.07 7.18 -21.48
N LEU A 98 -6.40 7.26 -21.47
CA LEU A 98 -7.28 6.67 -22.47
C LEU A 98 -7.94 7.77 -23.31
N LYS A 99 -7.19 8.28 -24.29
CA LYS A 99 -7.59 9.42 -25.14
C LYS A 99 -7.88 10.66 -24.28
N LYS A 100 -9.17 10.99 -24.11
CA LYS A 100 -9.60 12.14 -23.30
C LYS A 100 -9.77 11.79 -21.82
N TRP A 101 -9.72 10.52 -21.46
CA TRP A 101 -9.91 10.07 -20.08
C TRP A 101 -8.56 9.89 -19.38
N ASN A 102 -8.45 10.39 -18.16
CA ASN A 102 -7.41 9.99 -17.23
C ASN A 102 -8.06 9.26 -16.04
N ILE A 103 -7.59 8.05 -15.77
CA ILE A 103 -8.06 7.23 -14.64
C ILE A 103 -6.86 6.97 -13.75
N LEU A 104 -6.90 7.53 -12.54
CA LEU A 104 -5.94 7.29 -11.48
C LEU A 104 -6.61 6.43 -10.42
N SER A 105 -5.98 5.33 -10.04
CA SER A 105 -6.42 4.44 -8.97
C SER A 105 -5.21 4.03 -8.13
N ASN A 106 -5.35 4.09 -6.82
CA ASN A 106 -4.39 3.57 -5.86
C ASN A 106 -5.17 2.89 -4.74
N SER A 107 -5.00 1.59 -4.58
CA SER A 107 -5.73 0.79 -3.61
C SER A 107 -4.77 -0.15 -2.88
N SER A 108 -4.99 -0.35 -1.60
CA SER A 108 -4.28 -1.34 -0.82
C SER A 108 -5.21 -2.13 0.09
N LEU A 109 -4.87 -3.40 0.28
CA LEU A 109 -5.51 -4.30 1.24
C LEU A 109 -4.44 -4.99 2.06
N LEU A 110 -4.43 -4.75 3.35
CA LEU A 110 -3.59 -5.44 4.33
C LEU A 110 -4.43 -6.43 5.11
N ASN A 111 -3.89 -7.62 5.32
CA ASN A 111 -4.29 -8.53 6.38
C ASN A 111 -3.09 -8.76 7.28
N SER A 112 -3.24 -8.54 8.58
CA SER A 112 -2.17 -8.78 9.56
C SER A 112 -2.68 -9.44 10.82
N ASN A 113 -1.77 -10.15 11.48
CA ASN A 113 -1.98 -10.81 12.75
C ASN A 113 -0.78 -10.49 13.64
N SER A 114 -1.06 -10.11 14.89
CA SER A 114 -0.08 -10.01 15.96
C SER A 114 -0.49 -10.90 17.13
N GLU A 115 0.32 -10.93 18.18
CA GLU A 115 -0.03 -11.64 19.44
C GLU A 115 -1.32 -11.10 20.07
N VAL A 116 -1.59 -9.79 19.94
CA VAL A 116 -2.68 -9.10 20.64
C VAL A 116 -3.88 -8.80 19.75
N ASN A 117 -3.65 -8.57 18.45
CA ASN A 117 -4.67 -8.07 17.53
C ASN A 117 -4.60 -8.76 16.16
N THR A 118 -5.76 -8.93 15.55
CA THR A 118 -5.87 -9.21 14.10
C THR A 118 -6.39 -7.97 13.39
N SER A 119 -5.93 -7.70 12.17
CA SER A 119 -6.41 -6.54 11.43
C SER A 119 -6.61 -6.79 9.94
N THR A 120 -7.60 -6.09 9.40
CA THR A 120 -7.81 -5.93 7.96
C THR A 120 -7.90 -4.45 7.66
N PHE A 121 -7.03 -3.96 6.77
CA PHE A 121 -6.97 -2.55 6.42
C PHE A 121 -7.07 -2.35 4.92
N PHE A 122 -8.23 -1.85 4.48
CA PHE A 122 -8.51 -1.48 3.10
C PHE A 122 -8.46 0.03 2.93
N ARG A 123 -7.78 0.50 1.88
CA ARG A 123 -7.75 1.91 1.49
C ARG A 123 -7.79 2.02 -0.03
N THR A 124 -8.55 2.98 -0.53
CA THR A 124 -8.63 3.24 -1.96
C THR A 124 -8.78 4.73 -2.25
N TYR A 125 -8.13 5.17 -3.32
CA TYR A 125 -8.23 6.50 -3.89
C TYR A 125 -8.36 6.36 -5.40
N ASN A 126 -9.43 6.91 -5.96
CA ASN A 126 -9.74 6.82 -7.38
C ASN A 126 -10.11 8.21 -7.89
N ARG A 127 -9.61 8.57 -9.06
CA ARG A 127 -9.96 9.80 -9.75
C ARG A 127 -10.13 9.51 -11.21
N ILE A 128 -11.25 9.94 -11.77
CA ILE A 128 -11.49 9.90 -13.21
C ILE A 128 -11.71 11.32 -13.70
N THR A 129 -10.98 11.73 -14.73
CA THR A 129 -11.13 13.04 -15.37
C THR A 129 -11.32 12.87 -16.86
N TYR A 130 -12.14 13.74 -17.44
CA TYR A 130 -12.38 13.86 -18.86
C TYR A 130 -11.87 15.22 -19.34
N SER A 131 -10.96 15.18 -20.31
CA SER A 131 -10.33 16.35 -20.89
C SER A 131 -11.16 16.88 -22.07
N MET A 132 -11.57 18.13 -21.98
CA MET A 132 -12.17 18.91 -23.06
C MET A 132 -11.09 19.78 -23.72
N LYS A 133 -11.44 20.56 -24.75
CA LYS A 133 -10.45 21.37 -25.50
C LYS A 133 -9.70 22.41 -24.63
N LYS A 134 -10.36 22.98 -23.62
CA LYS A 134 -9.80 24.04 -22.75
C LYS A 134 -9.96 23.78 -21.26
N ASN A 135 -10.80 22.81 -20.87
CA ASN A 135 -11.20 22.55 -19.49
C ASN A 135 -11.19 21.03 -19.24
N TRP A 136 -11.36 20.62 -17.99
CA TRP A 136 -11.59 19.23 -17.61
C TRP A 136 -12.74 19.15 -16.61
N ILE A 137 -13.39 18.00 -16.57
CA ILE A 137 -14.38 17.64 -15.54
C ILE A 137 -13.99 16.28 -15.00
N GLY A 138 -14.25 16.02 -13.73
CA GLY A 138 -13.92 14.73 -13.14
C GLY A 138 -14.61 14.52 -11.82
N THR A 139 -14.43 13.33 -11.30
CA THR A 139 -14.83 12.97 -9.95
C THR A 139 -13.71 12.19 -9.28
N ARG A 140 -13.70 12.26 -7.96
CA ARG A 140 -12.76 11.59 -7.08
C ARG A 140 -13.55 10.84 -6.02
N ILE A 141 -13.15 9.60 -5.75
CA ILE A 141 -13.70 8.76 -4.70
C ILE A 141 -12.55 8.25 -3.86
N SER A 142 -12.67 8.37 -2.54
CA SER A 142 -11.74 7.77 -1.60
C SER A 142 -12.49 7.08 -0.47
N ALA A 143 -11.94 5.96 -0.02
CA ALA A 143 -12.52 5.22 1.09
C ALA A 143 -11.43 4.51 1.88
N GLU A 144 -11.72 4.29 3.14
CA GLU A 144 -10.85 3.59 4.06
C GLU A 144 -11.71 2.75 5.00
N ASN A 145 -11.25 1.54 5.31
CA ASN A 145 -11.83 0.66 6.30
C ASN A 145 -10.69 -0.07 7.01
N ASN A 146 -10.32 0.41 8.18
CA ASN A 146 -9.38 -0.23 9.09
C ASN A 146 -10.17 -0.91 10.20
N GLN A 147 -10.10 -2.24 10.25
CA GLN A 147 -10.73 -3.04 11.28
C GLN A 147 -9.64 -3.78 12.04
N GLN A 148 -9.54 -3.52 13.33
CA GLN A 148 -8.62 -4.19 14.25
C GLN A 148 -9.44 -4.84 15.36
N THR A 149 -9.17 -6.10 15.64
CA THR A 149 -9.90 -6.91 16.60
C THR A 149 -8.93 -7.55 17.59
N ILE A 150 -9.21 -7.45 18.88
CA ILE A 150 -8.43 -8.09 19.95
C ILE A 150 -8.60 -9.60 19.86
N THR A 151 -7.50 -10.34 19.80
CA THR A 151 -7.52 -11.80 19.58
C THR A 151 -8.15 -12.57 20.74
N GLU A 152 -8.06 -12.07 21.98
CA GLU A 152 -8.57 -12.76 23.16
C GLU A 152 -10.10 -12.77 23.27
N ASN A 153 -10.79 -11.76 22.74
CA ASN A 153 -12.21 -11.54 23.01
C ASN A 153 -13.04 -11.04 21.81
N ASP A 154 -12.44 -10.98 20.62
CA ASP A 154 -13.07 -10.55 19.37
C ASP A 154 -13.67 -9.13 19.38
N SER A 155 -13.29 -8.29 20.35
CA SER A 155 -13.74 -6.90 20.41
C SER A 155 -12.94 -6.01 19.46
N LEU A 156 -13.61 -5.01 18.87
CA LEU A 156 -12.93 -4.01 18.05
C LEU A 156 -12.05 -3.10 18.90
N THR A 157 -10.85 -2.81 18.42
CA THR A 157 -9.99 -1.80 19.07
C THR A 157 -10.51 -0.39 18.78
N PRO A 158 -10.24 0.61 19.66
CA PRO A 158 -10.57 2.01 19.41
C PRO A 158 -9.90 2.62 18.17
N LEU A 159 -8.90 1.96 17.60
CA LEU A 159 -8.21 2.38 16.37
C LEU A 159 -8.94 1.94 15.09
N SER A 160 -10.00 1.13 15.22
CA SER A 160 -10.85 0.75 14.09
C SER A 160 -11.61 1.97 13.57
N GLN A 161 -11.45 2.27 12.27
CA GLN A 161 -12.08 3.42 11.63
C GLN A 161 -12.50 3.14 10.19
N ARG A 162 -13.53 3.84 9.72
CA ARG A 162 -14.02 3.73 8.34
C ARG A 162 -14.55 5.05 7.83
N PHE A 163 -14.22 5.41 6.59
CA PHE A 163 -14.81 6.55 5.91
C PHE A 163 -15.07 6.27 4.42
N LYS A 164 -15.92 7.10 3.82
CA LYS A 164 -16.13 7.22 2.37
C LYS A 164 -16.26 8.71 2.04
N ALA A 165 -15.55 9.17 1.04
CA ALA A 165 -15.57 10.56 0.57
C ALA A 165 -15.60 10.61 -0.96
N TYR A 166 -16.34 11.56 -1.51
CA TYR A 166 -16.46 11.78 -2.95
C TYR A 166 -16.54 13.29 -3.25
N GLU A 167 -15.92 13.71 -4.36
CA GLU A 167 -15.98 15.08 -4.91
C GLU A 167 -15.94 15.07 -6.44
#